data_AF-A0A1Y1K5B0-F1
#
_entry.id   AF-A0A1Y1K5B0-F1
#
_cell.length_a   1.000
_cell.length_b   1.000
_cell.length_c   1.000
_cell.angle_alpha   90.00
_cell.angle_beta   90.00
_cell.angle_gamma   90.00
#
_symmetry.space_group_name_H-M   'P 1'
#
loop_
_entity.id
_entity.type
_entity.pdbx_description
1 polymer ?
#
loop_
_entity_poly.entity_id
_entity_poly.type
_entity_poly.pdbx_seq_one_letter_code
_entity_poly.pdbx_strand_id
1 'polypeptide(L)'
;DESPSPMDWMLETRTYGMKIRFTTTAGGVIDWIGDQVIFRRIRFTMAELSGFMHAVLQEARNIMAELTMCGSEGIHALPAIVWDDVYDDNSNDAVGYTFIKDDRNTPWVEKGKGYIKRQLVQCKQRRKAWLHRPDADNQQTSQPTRHPYREKTAREYGRLLDRFR
;
A
#
# COMPACT_ATOMS: atom_id res chain seq x y z
N ASP A 1 31.10 15.01 -12.68
CA ASP A 1 30.58 15.52 -11.40
C ASP A 1 30.69 17.03 -11.39
N GLU A 2 29.65 17.68 -11.87
CA GLU A 2 29.56 19.15 -11.94
C GLU A 2 28.91 19.62 -10.65
N SER A 3 29.67 20.27 -9.79
CA SER A 3 29.16 20.82 -8.53
C SER A 3 28.16 21.94 -8.84
N PRO A 4 26.96 21.95 -8.23
CA PRO A 4 25.95 22.95 -8.52
C PRO A 4 26.51 24.35 -8.26
N SER A 5 26.28 25.27 -9.20
CA SER A 5 26.75 26.64 -9.05
C SER A 5 25.90 27.35 -7.98
N PRO A 6 26.44 28.38 -7.30
CA PRO A 6 25.65 29.20 -6.38
C PRO A 6 24.39 29.81 -7.02
N MET A 7 24.41 30.01 -8.35
CA MET A 7 23.26 30.48 -9.11
C MET A 7 22.14 29.42 -9.14
N ASP A 8 22.49 28.15 -9.30
CA ASP A 8 21.54 27.04 -9.32
C ASP A 8 20.84 26.90 -7.96
N TRP A 9 21.60 27.03 -6.88
CA TRP A 9 21.04 27.02 -5.51
C TRP A 9 20.04 28.16 -5.29
N MET A 10 20.35 29.35 -5.78
CA MET A 10 19.45 30.50 -5.68
C MET A 10 18.16 30.30 -6.50
N LEU A 11 18.27 29.74 -7.70
CA LEU A 11 17.11 29.43 -8.56
C LEU A 11 16.25 28.32 -7.98
N GLU A 12 16.86 27.26 -7.44
CA GLU A 12 16.15 26.19 -6.73
C GLU A 12 15.40 26.72 -5.51
N THR A 13 16.05 27.57 -4.70
CA THR A 13 15.44 28.16 -3.50
C THR A 13 14.23 29.04 -3.86
N ARG A 14 14.34 29.83 -4.94
CA ARG A 14 13.21 30.62 -5.45
C ARG A 14 12.05 29.73 -5.91
N THR A 15 12.36 28.68 -6.66
CA THR A 15 11.36 27.75 -7.21
C THR A 15 10.69 26.96 -6.09
N TYR A 16 11.45 26.58 -5.07
CA TYR A 16 10.96 25.94 -3.86
C TYR A 16 10.03 26.86 -3.06
N GLY A 17 10.41 28.12 -2.84
CA GLY A 17 9.54 29.11 -2.19
C GLY A 17 8.23 29.38 -2.98
N MET A 18 8.31 29.37 -4.31
CA MET A 18 7.13 29.48 -5.18
C MET A 18 6.24 28.24 -5.05
N LYS A 19 6.82 27.04 -5.07
CA LYS A 19 6.10 25.78 -4.84
C LYS A 19 5.39 25.81 -3.49
N ILE A 20 6.09 26.17 -2.41
CA ILE A 20 5.50 26.34 -1.08
C ILE A 20 4.31 27.29 -1.12
N ARG A 21 4.41 28.47 -1.76
CA ARG A 21 3.28 29.41 -1.86
C ARG A 21 2.07 28.85 -2.61
N PHE A 22 2.27 28.00 -3.61
CA PHE A 22 1.17 27.45 -4.40
C PHE A 22 0.61 26.13 -3.85
N THR A 23 1.41 25.34 -3.15
CA THR A 23 1.00 24.03 -2.61
C THR A 23 0.61 24.08 -1.14
N THR A 24 1.19 25.00 -0.36
CA THR A 24 0.89 25.15 1.06
C THR A 24 -0.35 26.02 1.20
N THR A 25 -1.39 25.48 1.82
CA THR A 25 -2.60 26.22 2.19
C THR A 25 -2.21 27.37 3.12
N ALA A 26 -2.19 28.60 2.60
CA ALA A 26 -2.12 29.81 3.41
C ALA A 26 -3.40 29.96 4.24
N GLY A 27 -3.33 30.72 5.35
CA GLY A 27 -4.53 31.09 6.11
C GLY A 27 -5.56 31.78 5.20
N GLY A 28 -6.79 31.27 5.17
CA GLY A 28 -7.90 31.78 4.35
C GLY A 28 -8.33 30.92 3.15
N VAL A 29 -7.76 29.71 2.96
CA VAL A 29 -8.17 28.80 1.88
C VAL A 29 -9.34 27.89 2.27
N ILE A 30 -9.55 27.71 3.58
CA ILE A 30 -10.65 26.91 4.14
C ILE A 30 -11.60 27.89 4.83
N ASP A 31 -12.79 28.06 4.25
CA ASP A 31 -13.89 28.80 4.85
C ASP A 31 -14.84 27.82 5.52
N TRP A 32 -15.36 28.20 6.68
CA TRP A 32 -16.31 27.39 7.44
C TRP A 32 -17.58 28.20 7.69
N ILE A 33 -18.71 27.72 7.16
CA ILE A 33 -20.02 28.36 7.32
C ILE A 33 -20.97 27.36 7.96
N GLY A 34 -21.12 27.41 9.28
CA GLY A 34 -21.90 26.42 10.02
C GLY A 34 -21.33 25.00 9.83
N ASP A 35 -22.13 24.11 9.23
CA ASP A 35 -21.74 22.72 8.93
C ASP A 35 -21.05 22.54 7.56
N GLN A 36 -20.91 23.62 6.78
CA GLN A 36 -20.37 23.57 5.42
C GLN A 36 -18.90 24.02 5.40
N VAL A 37 -18.02 23.15 4.93
CA VAL A 37 -16.62 23.46 4.65
C VAL A 37 -16.48 23.84 3.18
N ILE A 38 -15.85 24.99 2.93
CA ILE A 38 -15.60 25.52 1.61
C ILE A 38 -14.09 25.51 1.38
N PHE A 39 -13.65 24.73 0.39
CA PHE A 39 -12.28 24.70 -0.07
C PHE A 39 -12.23 25.02 -1.56
N ARG A 40 -11.68 26.19 -1.90
CA ARG A 40 -11.63 26.70 -3.28
C ARG A 40 -13.04 26.77 -3.91
N ARG A 41 -13.34 25.90 -4.89
CA ARG A 41 -14.63 25.83 -5.59
C ARG A 41 -15.52 24.70 -5.09
N ILE A 42 -15.07 23.92 -4.11
CA ILE A 42 -15.79 22.78 -3.57
C ILE A 42 -16.43 23.20 -2.25
N ARG A 43 -17.71 22.89 -2.10
CA ARG A 43 -18.47 23.09 -0.87
C ARG A 43 -19.07 21.74 -0.48
N PHE A 44 -18.87 21.33 0.76
CA PHE A 44 -19.39 20.07 1.28
C PHE A 44 -19.70 20.20 2.77
N THR A 45 -20.69 19.43 3.23
CA THR A 45 -20.99 19.27 4.65
C THR A 45 -19.96 18.39 5.35
N MET A 46 -19.83 18.51 6.67
CA MET A 46 -19.06 17.55 7.46
C MET A 46 -19.60 16.12 7.30
N ALA A 47 -20.92 15.95 7.15
CA ALA A 47 -21.55 14.67 6.88
C ALA A 47 -21.07 14.06 5.55
N GLU A 48 -21.05 14.83 4.46
CA GLU A 48 -20.54 14.39 3.16
C GLU A 48 -19.06 14.06 3.20
N LEU A 49 -18.24 14.85 3.90
CA LEU A 49 -16.82 14.55 4.11
C LEU A 49 -16.63 13.21 4.83
N SER A 50 -17.37 13.01 5.93
CA SER A 50 -17.28 11.77 6.71
C SER A 50 -17.73 10.55 5.89
N GLY A 51 -18.81 10.70 5.09
CA GLY A 51 -19.30 9.66 4.19
C GLY A 51 -18.31 9.35 3.08
N PHE A 52 -17.69 10.36 2.48
CA PHE A 52 -16.64 10.19 1.49
C PHE A 52 -15.43 9.47 2.08
N MET A 53 -14.93 9.90 3.26
CA MET A 53 -13.83 9.25 3.95
C MET A 53 -14.15 7.79 4.28
N HIS A 54 -15.37 7.50 4.75
CA HIS A 54 -15.82 6.13 4.97
C HIS A 54 -15.86 5.32 3.67
N ALA A 55 -16.34 5.89 2.56
CA ALA A 55 -16.38 5.21 1.27
C ALA A 55 -14.96 4.87 0.76
N VAL A 56 -14.04 5.83 0.79
CA VAL A 56 -12.62 5.62 0.43
C VAL A 56 -11.99 4.55 1.33
N LEU A 57 -12.27 4.61 2.63
CA LEU A 57 -11.75 3.65 3.59
C LEU A 57 -12.31 2.24 3.29
N GLN A 58 -13.60 2.10 2.99
CA GLN A 58 -14.19 0.82 2.60
C GLN A 58 -13.64 0.29 1.28
N GLU A 59 -13.36 1.15 0.30
CA GLU A 59 -12.72 0.75 -0.96
C GLU A 59 -11.30 0.23 -0.74
N ALA A 60 -10.47 0.97 0.01
CA ALA A 60 -9.12 0.55 0.37
C ALA A 60 -9.14 -0.77 1.13
N ARG A 61 -10.12 -0.92 2.03
CA ARG A 61 -10.39 -2.16 2.76
C ARG A 61 -10.68 -3.34 1.82
N ASN A 62 -11.58 -3.17 0.86
CA ASN A 62 -11.93 -4.20 -0.11
C ASN A 62 -10.72 -4.61 -0.97
N ILE A 63 -9.95 -3.63 -1.46
CA ILE A 63 -8.73 -3.90 -2.25
C ILE A 63 -7.71 -4.67 -1.40
N MET A 64 -7.51 -4.27 -0.14
CA MET A 64 -6.63 -4.99 0.78
C MET A 64 -7.09 -6.43 1.02
N ALA A 65 -8.39 -6.67 1.19
CA ALA A 65 -8.94 -8.01 1.38
C ALA A 65 -8.70 -8.89 0.14
N GLU A 66 -8.79 -8.32 -1.06
CA GLU A 66 -8.51 -8.99 -2.33
C GLU A 66 -7.02 -9.31 -2.49
N LEU A 67 -6.14 -8.33 -2.29
CA LEU A 67 -4.68 -8.49 -2.37
C LEU A 67 -4.17 -9.54 -1.37
N THR A 68 -4.71 -9.54 -0.16
CA THR A 68 -4.29 -10.46 0.90
C THR A 68 -4.99 -11.82 0.83
N MET A 69 -5.92 -11.99 -0.11
CA MET A 69 -6.69 -13.21 -0.31
C MET A 69 -7.43 -13.64 0.97
N CYS A 70 -8.02 -12.71 1.74
CA CYS A 70 -8.66 -13.06 3.02
C CYS A 70 -10.00 -13.79 2.87
N GLY A 71 -10.58 -13.87 1.68
CA GLY A 71 -11.84 -14.61 1.46
C GLY A 71 -13.02 -14.00 2.21
N SER A 72 -13.93 -14.83 2.71
CA SER A 72 -15.16 -14.40 3.38
C SER A 72 -14.93 -13.75 4.75
N GLU A 73 -13.76 -13.96 5.36
CA GLU A 73 -13.41 -13.37 6.66
C GLU A 73 -12.99 -11.89 6.54
N GLY A 74 -12.77 -11.40 5.32
CA GLY A 74 -12.38 -10.03 5.05
C GLY A 74 -11.11 -9.60 5.80
N ILE A 75 -10.99 -8.32 6.09
CA ILE A 75 -9.78 -7.72 6.70
C ILE A 75 -9.56 -8.19 8.13
N HIS A 76 -10.60 -8.66 8.81
CA HIS A 76 -10.50 -9.14 10.19
C HIS A 76 -9.65 -10.41 10.31
N ALA A 77 -9.46 -11.17 9.22
CA ALA A 77 -8.52 -12.30 9.19
C ALA A 77 -7.05 -11.88 9.14
N LEU A 78 -6.75 -10.60 8.86
CA LEU A 78 -5.38 -10.15 8.81
C LEU A 78 -4.73 -10.16 10.20
N PRO A 79 -3.45 -10.54 10.30
CA PRO A 79 -2.69 -10.41 11.53
C PRO A 79 -2.72 -8.96 12.01
N ALA A 80 -3.30 -8.72 13.18
CA ALA A 80 -3.37 -7.41 13.78
C ALA A 80 -1.97 -6.94 14.21
N ILE A 81 -1.67 -5.67 13.91
CA ILE A 81 -0.48 -4.99 14.42
C ILE A 81 -0.83 -4.46 15.81
N VAL A 82 -0.05 -4.85 16.82
CA VAL A 82 -0.23 -4.40 18.20
C VAL A 82 0.45 -3.05 18.35
N TRP A 83 -0.20 -1.99 17.86
CA TRP A 83 0.38 -0.63 17.83
C TRP A 83 0.86 -0.13 19.19
N ASP A 84 0.24 -0.57 20.28
CA ASP A 84 0.58 -0.18 21.64
C ASP A 84 1.94 -0.73 22.12
N ASP A 85 2.47 -1.78 21.46
CA ASP A 85 3.69 -2.50 21.85
C ASP A 85 4.69 -2.59 20.68
N VAL A 86 4.60 -1.65 19.73
CA VAL A 86 5.57 -1.53 18.62
C VAL A 86 6.82 -0.83 19.13
N TYR A 87 7.96 -1.51 19.03
CA TYR A 87 9.28 -0.92 19.25
C TYR A 87 9.94 -0.54 17.93
N ASP A 88 10.64 0.57 17.90
CA ASP A 88 11.51 0.98 16.79
C ASP A 88 12.88 1.32 17.36
N ASP A 89 13.95 0.90 16.69
CA ASP A 89 15.31 1.31 17.03
C ASP A 89 15.74 2.46 16.12
N ASN A 90 15.45 3.68 16.55
CA ASN A 90 15.79 4.91 15.82
C ASN A 90 17.31 5.14 15.72
N SER A 91 18.15 4.37 16.43
CA SER A 91 19.61 4.45 16.31
C SER A 91 20.16 3.58 15.18
N ASN A 92 19.33 2.71 14.59
CA ASN A 92 19.72 1.81 13.53
C ASN A 92 19.53 2.44 12.15
N ASP A 93 20.59 3.09 11.65
CA ASP A 93 20.63 3.72 10.33
C ASP A 93 20.95 2.73 9.18
N ALA A 94 20.83 1.42 9.40
CA ALA A 94 21.07 0.45 8.34
C ALA A 94 20.06 0.65 7.19
N VAL A 95 20.57 0.66 5.96
CA VAL A 95 19.73 0.82 4.76
C VAL A 95 18.67 -0.29 4.70
N GLY A 96 17.40 0.12 4.71
CA GLY A 96 16.26 -0.79 4.69
C GLY A 96 15.93 -1.40 6.06
N TYR A 97 16.45 -0.85 7.16
CA TYR A 97 15.90 -1.10 8.49
C TYR A 97 14.47 -0.58 8.58
N THR A 98 13.61 -1.35 9.23
CA THR A 98 12.23 -0.98 9.58
C THR A 98 11.90 -1.66 10.90
N PHE A 99 10.93 -1.11 11.65
CA PHE A 99 10.42 -1.70 12.89
C PHE A 99 10.07 -3.20 12.79
N ILE A 100 9.72 -3.70 11.59
CA ILE A 100 9.42 -5.13 11.35
C ILE A 100 10.64 -6.04 11.59
N LYS A 101 11.86 -5.50 11.45
CA LYS A 101 13.12 -6.20 11.67
C LYS A 101 13.60 -6.16 13.12
N ASP A 102 12.92 -5.43 13.99
CA ASP A 102 13.24 -5.41 15.42
C ASP A 102 12.86 -6.74 16.08
N ASP A 103 13.81 -7.35 16.79
CA ASP A 103 13.60 -8.62 17.49
C ASP A 103 12.49 -8.53 18.54
N ARG A 104 12.27 -7.34 19.13
CA ARG A 104 11.19 -7.07 20.10
C ARG A 104 9.80 -7.23 19.48
N ASN A 105 9.67 -6.94 18.18
CA ASN A 105 8.40 -7.04 17.44
C ASN A 105 8.12 -8.45 16.88
N THR A 106 9.05 -9.39 17.03
CA THR A 106 8.94 -10.78 16.52
C THR A 106 7.59 -11.46 16.84
N PRO A 107 7.02 -11.38 18.07
CA PRO A 107 5.84 -12.16 18.43
C PRO A 107 4.61 -11.94 17.53
N TRP A 108 4.41 -10.71 17.04
CA TRP A 108 3.30 -10.39 16.15
C TRP A 108 3.74 -10.37 14.67
N VAL A 109 5.00 -10.04 14.36
CA VAL A 109 5.54 -10.07 12.99
C VAL A 109 5.52 -11.49 12.39
N GLU A 110 5.84 -12.52 13.18
CA GLU A 110 5.84 -13.92 12.71
C GLU A 110 4.46 -14.37 12.20
N LYS A 111 3.38 -13.84 12.76
CA LYS A 111 1.99 -14.13 12.31
C LYS A 111 1.75 -13.61 10.88
N GLY A 112 2.39 -12.50 10.52
CA GLY A 112 2.34 -11.89 9.18
C GLY A 112 3.25 -12.56 8.15
N LYS A 113 4.41 -13.08 8.57
CA LYS A 113 5.40 -13.67 7.66
C LYS A 113 4.79 -14.83 6.86
N GLY A 114 4.79 -14.71 5.53
CA GLY A 114 4.27 -15.74 4.62
C GLY A 114 2.75 -15.91 4.60
N TYR A 115 1.99 -14.94 5.13
CA TYR A 115 0.53 -15.02 5.22
C TYR A 115 -0.14 -15.29 3.86
N ILE A 116 0.19 -14.52 2.82
CA ILE A 116 -0.39 -14.69 1.47
C ILE A 116 -0.06 -16.09 0.91
N LYS A 117 1.17 -16.57 1.12
CA LYS A 117 1.57 -17.91 0.71
C LYS A 117 0.73 -18.99 1.40
N ARG A 118 0.47 -18.84 2.70
CA ARG A 118 -0.42 -19.76 3.45
C ARG A 118 -1.84 -19.72 2.89
N GLN A 119 -2.40 -18.53 2.66
CA GLN A 119 -3.75 -18.37 2.10
C GLN A 119 -3.89 -19.00 0.71
N LEU A 120 -2.85 -18.89 -0.11
CA LEU A 120 -2.80 -19.48 -1.44
C LEU A 120 -2.75 -21.01 -1.38
N VAL A 121 -1.96 -21.56 -0.46
CA VAL A 121 -1.84 -23.01 -0.28
C VAL A 121 -3.10 -23.59 0.35
N GLN A 122 -3.68 -22.96 1.36
CA GLN A 122 -4.84 -23.51 2.09
C GLN A 122 -6.08 -23.70 1.20
N CYS A 123 -6.32 -22.80 0.23
CA CYS A 123 -7.47 -22.90 -0.66
C CYS A 123 -7.14 -23.57 -2.00
N LYS A 124 -7.74 -24.75 -2.26
CA LYS A 124 -7.57 -25.48 -3.53
C LYS A 124 -7.97 -24.67 -4.76
N GLN A 125 -9.00 -23.83 -4.66
CA GLN A 125 -9.46 -22.99 -5.77
C GLN A 125 -8.44 -21.90 -6.11
N ARG A 126 -7.92 -21.19 -5.10
CA ARG A 126 -6.90 -20.15 -5.28
C ARG A 126 -5.59 -20.73 -5.81
N ARG A 127 -5.18 -21.87 -5.26
CA ARG A 127 -3.99 -22.58 -5.75
C ARG A 127 -4.08 -22.90 -7.25
N LYS A 128 -5.24 -23.39 -7.71
CA LYS A 128 -5.50 -23.65 -9.13
C LYS A 128 -5.51 -22.37 -9.96
N ALA A 129 -6.06 -21.27 -9.44
CA ALA A 129 -6.10 -20.00 -10.16
C ALA A 129 -4.69 -19.39 -10.34
N TRP A 130 -3.81 -19.54 -9.34
CA TRP A 130 -2.50 -18.89 -9.32
C TRP A 130 -1.34 -19.75 -9.83
N LEU A 131 -1.38 -21.07 -9.65
CA LEU A 131 -0.28 -21.96 -10.02
C LEU A 131 -0.60 -22.79 -11.27
N HIS A 132 0.42 -23.03 -12.09
CA HIS A 132 0.36 -24.09 -13.10
C HIS A 132 0.39 -25.45 -12.39
N ARG A 133 -0.53 -26.35 -12.76
CA ARG A 133 -0.42 -27.75 -12.33
C ARG A 133 0.73 -28.35 -13.15
N PRO A 134 1.68 -29.07 -12.55
CA PRO A 134 2.58 -29.89 -13.33
C PRO A 134 1.70 -30.94 -14.03
N ASP A 135 1.56 -30.83 -15.34
CA ASP A 135 0.88 -31.84 -16.14
C ASP A 135 1.71 -33.13 -16.04
N ALA A 136 1.14 -34.16 -15.44
CA ALA A 136 1.80 -35.47 -15.32
C ALA A 136 1.91 -36.19 -16.69
N ASP A 137 1.28 -35.67 -17.74
CA ASP A 137 1.16 -36.33 -19.05
C ASP A 137 2.00 -35.71 -20.18
N ASN A 138 2.69 -34.59 -19.98
CA ASN A 138 3.52 -33.97 -21.02
C ASN A 138 5.02 -34.19 -20.76
N GLN A 139 5.49 -35.40 -21.05
CA GLN A 139 6.92 -35.74 -21.12
C GLN A 139 7.63 -35.22 -22.39
N GLN A 140 6.95 -34.48 -23.27
CA GLN A 140 7.59 -33.86 -24.43
C GLN A 140 7.24 -32.37 -24.55
N THR A 141 7.82 -31.52 -23.68
CA THR A 141 8.19 -30.18 -24.12
C THR A 141 9.35 -29.67 -23.29
N SER A 142 10.52 -29.64 -23.92
CA SER A 142 11.80 -29.23 -23.38
C SER A 142 11.84 -27.72 -23.13
N GLN A 143 11.07 -27.22 -22.16
CA GLN A 143 11.28 -25.90 -21.57
C GLN A 143 10.58 -25.86 -20.21
N PRO A 144 11.31 -25.75 -19.09
CA PRO A 144 10.68 -25.54 -17.80
C PRO A 144 9.88 -24.23 -17.89
N THR A 145 8.59 -24.27 -17.54
CA THR A 145 7.77 -23.07 -17.43
C THR A 145 8.52 -22.08 -16.54
N ARG A 146 8.95 -20.95 -17.14
CA ARG A 146 9.90 -19.99 -16.56
C ARG A 146 9.44 -19.44 -15.20
N HIS A 147 8.13 -19.47 -14.92
CA HIS A 147 7.55 -19.03 -13.66
C HIS A 147 6.40 -19.97 -13.21
N PRO A 148 6.32 -20.32 -11.91
CA PRO A 148 5.27 -21.20 -11.38
C PRO A 148 3.87 -20.54 -11.33
N TYR A 149 3.82 -19.21 -11.50
CA TYR A 149 2.60 -18.41 -11.42
C TYR A 149 1.99 -18.17 -12.79
N ARG A 150 0.65 -18.15 -12.87
CA ARG A 150 -0.06 -17.78 -14.10
C ARG A 150 0.12 -16.29 -14.37
N GLU A 151 0.54 -15.98 -15.59
CA GLU A 151 0.87 -14.59 -15.97
C GLU A 151 -0.35 -13.66 -15.92
N LYS A 152 -1.54 -14.13 -16.33
CA LYS A 152 -2.76 -13.32 -16.32
C LYS A 152 -3.13 -12.86 -14.91
N THR A 153 -3.15 -13.78 -13.94
CA THR A 153 -3.49 -13.46 -12.55
C THR A 153 -2.43 -12.61 -11.88
N ALA A 154 -1.15 -12.81 -12.21
CA ALA A 154 -0.07 -11.96 -11.72
C ALA A 154 -0.18 -10.52 -12.23
N ARG A 155 -0.56 -10.32 -13.50
CA ARG A 155 -0.79 -8.98 -14.07
C ARG A 155 -2.01 -8.29 -13.46
N GLU A 156 -3.11 -9.02 -13.25
CA GLU A 156 -4.31 -8.49 -12.58
C GLU A 156 -3.99 -8.06 -11.15
N TYR A 157 -3.26 -8.89 -10.40
CA TYR A 157 -2.77 -8.55 -9.08
C TYR A 157 -1.87 -7.31 -9.08
N GLY A 158 -0.99 -7.18 -10.07
CA GLY A 158 -0.16 -5.98 -10.25
C GLY A 158 -0.99 -4.71 -10.42
N ARG A 159 -2.04 -4.75 -11.26
CA ARG A 159 -2.96 -3.61 -11.44
C ARG A 159 -3.72 -3.25 -10.17
N LEU A 160 -4.14 -4.25 -9.38
CA LEU A 160 -4.80 -4.01 -8.09
C LEU A 160 -3.84 -3.39 -7.08
N LEU A 161 -2.58 -3.82 -7.09
CA LEU A 161 -1.53 -3.25 -6.25
C LEU A 161 -1.23 -1.80 -6.64
N ASP A 162 -1.20 -1.50 -7.94
CA ASP A 162 -1.06 -0.13 -8.44
C ASP A 162 -2.26 0.76 -8.08
N ARG A 163 -3.48 0.21 -8.04
CA ARG A 163 -4.68 0.94 -7.60
C ARG A 163 -4.66 1.26 -6.10
N PHE A 164 -4.05 0.39 -5.30
CA PHE A 164 -3.93 0.60 -3.86
C PHE A 164 -2.89 1.66 -3.48
N ARG A 165 -1.87 1.85 -4.33
CA ARG A 165 -0.75 2.77 -4.10
C ARG A 165 -1.07 4.21 -4.46
#